data_AF-A0A1I0STQ7-F1
#
_entry.id   AF-A0A1I0STQ7-F1
#
_cell.length_a   1.000
_cell.length_b   1.000
_cell.length_c   1.000
_cell.angle_alpha   90.00
_cell.angle_beta   90.00
_cell.angle_gamma   90.00
#
_symmetry.space_group_name_H-M   'P 1'
#
loop_
_entity.id
_entity.type
_entity.pdbx_description
1 polymer ?
#
loop_
_entity_poly.entity_id
_entity_poly.type
_entity_poly.pdbx_seq_one_letter_code
_entity_poly.pdbx_strand_id
1 'polypeptide(L)'
;MRNITRAFSAGILFATTILAIVYHVYYMGDTHVTKQQYELVIAERNKLADELEKLKKEKKNTTLPRKETYVYTLTIEKGEASRDIAKRLEQARIIDDAQSFLTYLDTHQLTRAVRPGTYIVTSDMSHEQIARQITK
;
A
#
# COMPACT_ATOMS: atom_id res chain seq x y z
N MET A 1 -34.02 61.38 -46.25
CA MET A 1 -33.56 60.01 -45.95
C MET A 1 -32.07 59.87 -45.56
N ARG A 2 -31.20 60.88 -45.80
CA ARG A 2 -29.74 60.80 -45.58
C ARG A 2 -29.25 60.83 -44.12
N ASN A 3 -30.09 61.24 -43.17
CA ASN A 3 -29.72 61.39 -41.76
C ASN A 3 -30.08 60.14 -40.93
N ILE A 4 -31.09 59.39 -41.36
CA ILE A 4 -31.61 58.20 -40.65
C ILE A 4 -30.65 57.01 -40.82
N THR A 5 -30.06 56.85 -42.01
CA THR A 5 -29.05 55.81 -42.27
C THR A 5 -27.77 56.03 -41.47
N ARG A 6 -27.39 57.29 -41.20
CA ARG A 6 -26.21 57.65 -40.39
C ARG A 6 -26.43 57.38 -38.89
N ALA A 7 -27.65 57.57 -38.39
CA ALA A 7 -28.00 57.24 -37.02
C ALA A 7 -28.03 55.72 -36.77
N PHE A 8 -28.53 54.95 -37.74
CA PHE A 8 -28.55 53.50 -37.67
C PHE A 8 -27.15 52.89 -37.67
N SER A 9 -26.25 53.36 -38.54
CA SER A 9 -24.86 52.89 -38.57
C SER A 9 -24.07 53.32 -37.33
N ALA A 10 -24.30 54.51 -36.79
CA ALA A 10 -23.71 54.94 -35.53
C ALA A 10 -24.12 54.01 -34.37
N GLY A 11 -25.40 53.62 -34.29
CA GLY A 11 -25.89 52.70 -33.27
C GLY A 11 -25.24 51.30 -33.34
N ILE A 12 -25.07 50.77 -34.56
CA ILE A 12 -24.40 49.48 -34.76
C ILE A 12 -22.94 49.56 -34.33
N LEU A 13 -22.22 50.63 -34.71
CA LEU A 13 -20.83 50.80 -34.30
C LEU A 13 -20.69 50.85 -32.78
N PHE A 14 -21.50 51.66 -32.10
CA PHE A 14 -21.50 51.71 -30.63
C PHE A 14 -21.78 50.34 -30.00
N ALA A 15 -22.76 49.59 -30.50
CA ALA A 15 -23.07 48.25 -29.99
C ALA A 15 -21.90 47.27 -30.19
N THR A 16 -21.23 47.31 -31.35
CA THR A 16 -20.07 46.44 -31.63
C THR A 16 -18.87 46.79 -30.77
N THR A 17 -18.62 48.07 -30.51
CA THR A 17 -17.51 48.50 -29.65
C THR A 17 -17.75 48.08 -28.21
N ILE A 18 -18.98 48.22 -27.70
CA ILE A 18 -19.36 47.77 -26.35
C ILE A 18 -19.22 46.25 -26.24
N LEU A 19 -19.71 45.50 -27.23
CA LEU A 19 -19.60 44.03 -27.23
C LEU A 19 -18.14 43.57 -27.29
N ALA A 20 -17.29 44.24 -28.08
CA ALA A 20 -15.87 43.95 -28.17
C ALA A 20 -15.13 44.21 -26.84
N ILE A 21 -15.46 45.31 -26.15
CA ILE A 21 -14.91 45.61 -24.82
C ILE A 21 -15.34 44.55 -23.81
N VAL A 22 -16.63 44.18 -23.79
CA VAL A 22 -17.14 43.13 -22.89
C VAL A 22 -16.49 41.78 -23.18
N TYR A 23 -16.38 41.39 -24.45
CA TYR A 23 -15.72 40.16 -24.86
C TYR A 23 -14.24 40.16 -24.44
N HIS A 24 -13.54 41.26 -24.67
CA HIS A 24 -12.13 41.41 -24.30
C HIS A 24 -11.92 41.33 -22.79
N VAL A 25 -12.74 42.03 -21.99
CA VAL A 25 -12.65 41.99 -20.52
C VAL A 25 -13.01 40.61 -19.97
N TYR A 26 -13.98 39.91 -20.56
CA TYR A 26 -14.41 38.59 -20.10
C TYR A 26 -13.43 37.47 -20.48
N TYR A 27 -12.82 37.55 -21.67
CA TYR A 27 -11.84 36.54 -22.14
C TYR A 27 -10.39 36.85 -21.77
N MET A 28 -10.06 38.09 -21.39
CA MET A 28 -8.81 38.42 -20.69
C MET A 28 -8.98 38.34 -19.17
N GLY A 29 -9.66 37.29 -18.69
CA GLY A 29 -9.62 36.92 -17.28
C GLY A 29 -8.18 36.58 -16.91
N ASP A 30 -7.58 37.41 -16.06
CA ASP A 30 -6.17 37.35 -15.65
C ASP A 30 -5.75 35.95 -15.18
N THR A 31 -5.05 35.21 -16.03
CA THR A 31 -4.16 34.13 -15.59
C THR A 31 -2.79 34.71 -15.26
N HIS A 32 -2.73 35.68 -14.35
CA HIS A 32 -1.46 36.17 -13.82
C HIS A 32 -1.14 35.44 -12.52
N VAL A 33 -0.44 34.31 -12.65
CA VAL A 33 0.32 33.76 -11.52
C VAL A 33 1.47 34.74 -11.25
N THR A 34 1.31 35.58 -10.22
CA THR A 34 2.37 36.48 -9.76
C THR A 34 3.63 35.68 -9.46
N LYS A 35 4.82 36.18 -9.85
CA LYS A 35 6.11 35.51 -9.60
C LYS A 35 6.28 35.03 -8.15
N GLN A 36 5.75 35.80 -7.20
CA GLN A 36 5.72 35.47 -5.77
C GLN A 36 4.90 34.20 -5.47
N GLN A 37 3.76 34.01 -6.12
CA GLN A 37 2.92 32.82 -5.97
C GLN A 37 3.66 31.57 -6.48
N TYR A 38 4.41 31.71 -7.59
CA TYR A 38 5.21 30.64 -8.16
C TYR A 38 6.38 30.24 -7.24
N GLU A 39 7.07 31.21 -6.65
CA GLU A 39 8.15 30.97 -5.69
C GLU A 39 7.65 30.29 -4.39
N LEU A 40 6.46 30.66 -3.90
CA LEU A 40 5.85 30.03 -2.72
C LEU A 40 5.53 28.56 -2.99
N VAL A 41 4.96 28.23 -4.15
CA VAL A 41 4.64 26.85 -4.54
C VAL A 41 5.91 26.01 -4.66
N ILE A 42 7.00 26.57 -5.22
CA ILE A 42 8.29 25.85 -5.30
C ILE A 42 8.90 25.63 -3.92
N ALA A 43 8.83 26.63 -3.03
CA ALA A 43 9.33 26.51 -1.66
C ALA A 43 8.57 25.44 -0.86
N GLU A 44 7.25 25.36 -1.01
CA GLU A 44 6.42 24.34 -0.38
C GLU A 44 6.74 22.94 -0.91
N ARG A 45 6.88 22.79 -2.24
CA ARG A 45 7.29 21.53 -2.89
C ARG A 45 8.66 21.05 -2.41
N ASN A 46 9.63 21.95 -2.28
CA ASN A 46 10.98 21.61 -1.83
C ASN A 46 10.99 21.19 -0.35
N LYS A 47 10.25 21.89 0.52
CA LYS A 47 10.10 21.47 1.94
C LYS A 47 9.47 20.09 2.07
N LEU A 48 8.43 19.81 1.28
CA LEU A 48 7.76 18.51 1.29
C LEU A 48 8.68 17.39 0.78
N ALA A 49 9.54 17.69 -0.21
CA ALA A 49 10.55 16.76 -0.71
C ALA A 49 11.62 16.43 0.35
N ASP A 50 12.10 17.44 1.08
CA ASP A 50 13.05 17.28 2.18
C ASP A 50 12.46 16.49 3.36
N GLU A 51 11.19 16.73 3.70
CA GLU A 51 10.48 15.99 4.73
C GLU A 51 10.26 14.52 4.31
N LEU A 52 9.94 14.28 3.04
CA LEU A 52 9.83 12.93 2.49
C LEU A 52 11.19 12.20 2.47
N GLU A 53 12.28 12.91 2.17
CA GLU A 53 13.64 12.37 2.26
C GLU A 53 14.02 11.98 3.70
N LYS A 54 13.68 12.83 4.68
CA LYS A 54 13.90 12.54 6.10
C LYS A 54 13.09 11.34 6.56
N LEU A 55 11.80 11.26 6.21
CA LEU A 55 10.97 10.07 6.49
C LEU A 55 11.52 8.79 5.84
N LYS A 56 12.05 8.89 4.61
CA LYS A 56 12.67 7.74 3.93
C LYS A 56 13.97 7.29 4.60
N LYS A 57 14.81 8.25 5.05
CA LYS A 57 16.05 7.95 5.78
C LYS A 57 15.77 7.38 7.17
N GLU A 58 14.73 7.86 7.85
CA GLU A 58 14.28 7.33 9.14
C GLU A 58 13.67 5.93 9.02
N LYS A 59 12.83 5.68 7.99
CA LYS A 59 12.33 4.33 7.68
C LYS A 59 13.43 3.34 7.29
N LYS A 60 14.53 3.80 6.67
CA LYS A 60 15.64 2.92 6.28
C LYS A 60 16.41 2.37 7.50
N ASN A 61 16.37 3.07 8.63
CA ASN A 61 16.96 2.62 9.89
C ASN A 61 16.03 1.73 10.73
N THR A 62 14.80 1.49 10.28
CA THR A 62 13.90 0.44 10.80
C THR A 62 13.54 -0.53 9.67
N THR A 63 14.54 -0.91 8.89
CA THR A 63 14.43 -2.15 8.11
C THR A 63 14.79 -3.30 9.04
N LEU A 64 13.90 -3.64 9.97
CA LEU A 64 13.82 -5.03 10.38
C LEU A 64 13.65 -5.80 9.07
N PRO A 65 14.47 -6.83 8.77
CA PRO A 65 14.25 -7.64 7.60
C PRO A 65 12.78 -8.06 7.68
N ARG A 66 12.00 -7.76 6.63
CA ARG A 66 10.65 -8.28 6.49
C ARG A 66 10.84 -9.78 6.44
N LYS A 67 10.81 -10.41 7.60
CA LYS A 67 10.94 -11.85 7.75
C LYS A 67 9.81 -12.39 6.91
N GLU A 68 10.15 -13.09 5.84
CA GLU A 68 9.15 -13.68 4.97
C GLU A 68 8.45 -14.74 5.82
N THR A 69 7.28 -14.37 6.37
CA THR A 69 6.46 -15.29 7.13
C THR A 69 5.74 -16.18 6.14
N TYR A 70 6.18 -17.43 6.07
CA TYR A 70 5.51 -18.45 5.27
C TYR A 70 4.30 -18.95 6.05
N VAL A 71 3.15 -19.02 5.39
CA VAL A 71 1.90 -19.55 5.95
C VAL A 71 1.60 -20.86 5.24
N TYR A 72 1.37 -21.93 6.01
CA TYR A 72 1.10 -23.25 5.49
C TYR A 72 -0.15 -23.84 6.14
N THR A 73 -0.99 -24.44 5.32
CA THR A 73 -2.17 -25.18 5.77
C THR A 73 -1.80 -26.64 5.91
N LEU A 74 -1.52 -27.06 7.14
CA LEU A 74 -1.19 -28.44 7.46
C LEU A 74 -2.48 -29.25 7.61
N THR A 75 -2.63 -30.30 6.80
CA THR A 75 -3.70 -31.28 6.96
C THR A 75 -3.12 -32.58 7.49
N ILE A 76 -3.66 -33.07 8.60
CA ILE A 76 -3.23 -34.29 9.28
C ILE A 76 -4.33 -35.35 9.12
N GLU A 77 -3.96 -36.49 8.56
CA GLU A 77 -4.88 -37.61 8.38
C GLU A 77 -4.91 -38.53 9.61
N LYS A 78 -5.99 -39.31 9.75
CA LYS A 78 -6.15 -40.21 10.90
C LYS A 78 -5.13 -41.34 10.83
N GLY A 79 -4.29 -41.44 11.86
CA GLY A 79 -3.25 -42.48 11.94
C GLY A 79 -1.96 -42.11 11.19
N GLU A 80 -1.84 -40.87 10.72
CA GLU A 80 -0.62 -40.39 10.08
C GLU A 80 0.56 -40.35 11.06
N ALA A 81 1.74 -40.77 10.59
CA ALA A 81 2.93 -40.78 11.40
C ALA A 81 3.47 -39.36 11.60
N SER A 82 3.89 -39.03 12.84
CA SER A 82 4.47 -37.72 13.16
C SER A 82 5.69 -37.38 12.29
N ARG A 83 6.40 -38.40 11.78
CA ARG A 83 7.54 -38.23 10.87
C ARG A 83 7.15 -37.60 9.54
N ASP A 84 6.02 -38.00 8.98
CA ASP A 84 5.54 -37.49 7.70
C ASP A 84 5.03 -36.05 7.84
N ILE A 85 4.37 -35.78 8.97
CA ILE A 85 3.94 -34.42 9.36
C ILE A 85 5.16 -33.49 9.47
N ALA A 86 6.21 -33.91 10.18
CA ALA A 86 7.42 -33.12 10.36
C ALA A 86 8.13 -32.84 9.02
N LYS A 87 8.24 -33.84 8.13
CA LYS A 87 8.82 -33.65 6.79
C LYS A 87 8.05 -32.64 5.96
N ARG A 88 6.71 -32.65 5.99
CA ARG A 88 5.92 -31.66 5.23
C ARG A 88 6.11 -30.24 5.76
N LEU A 89 6.23 -30.08 7.08
CA LEU A 89 6.50 -28.78 7.69
C LEU A 89 7.88 -28.23 7.29
N GLU A 90 8.89 -29.10 7.22
CA GLU A 90 10.23 -28.76 6.75
C GLU A 90 10.23 -28.40 5.25
N GLN A 91 9.57 -29.22 4.41
CA GLN A 91 9.41 -28.95 2.98
C GLN A 91 8.68 -27.62 2.70
N ALA A 92 7.70 -27.28 3.54
CA ALA A 92 6.99 -26.02 3.49
C ALA A 92 7.77 -24.83 4.08
N ARG A 93 9.00 -25.04 4.55
CA ARG A 93 9.87 -24.04 5.22
C ARG A 93 9.20 -23.41 6.45
N ILE A 94 8.38 -24.17 7.15
CA ILE A 94 7.73 -23.75 8.40
C ILE A 94 8.63 -24.06 9.60
N ILE A 95 9.36 -25.17 9.54
CA ILE A 95 10.38 -25.56 10.52
C ILE A 95 11.73 -25.74 9.83
N ASP A 96 12.82 -25.52 10.55
CA ASP A 96 14.18 -25.65 10.00
C ASP A 96 14.62 -27.11 9.83
N ASP A 97 14.19 -27.99 10.75
CA ASP A 97 14.61 -29.39 10.79
C ASP A 97 13.49 -30.29 11.34
N ALA A 98 13.10 -31.29 10.54
CA ALA A 98 12.06 -32.24 10.91
C ALA A 98 12.44 -33.07 12.15
N GLN A 99 13.71 -33.41 12.33
CA GLN A 99 14.17 -34.26 13.43
C GLN A 99 14.07 -33.53 14.79
N SER A 100 14.33 -32.23 14.80
CA SER A 100 14.19 -31.35 15.97
C SER A 100 12.74 -31.29 16.44
N PHE A 101 11.79 -31.13 15.51
CA PHE A 101 10.36 -31.15 15.84
C PHE A 101 9.90 -32.53 16.35
N LEU A 102 10.40 -33.63 15.76
CA LEU A 102 10.11 -34.98 16.25
C LEU A 102 10.63 -35.23 17.67
N THR A 103 11.86 -34.79 17.94
CA THR A 103 12.47 -34.89 19.28
C THR A 103 11.65 -34.12 20.31
N TYR A 104 11.15 -32.94 19.94
CA TYR A 104 10.24 -32.17 20.77
C TYR A 104 8.95 -32.93 21.09
N LEU A 105 8.29 -33.51 20.08
CA LEU A 105 7.08 -34.31 20.29
C LEU A 105 7.32 -35.53 21.19
N ASP A 106 8.46 -36.20 21.04
CA ASP A 106 8.78 -37.39 21.84
C ASP A 106 9.11 -37.05 23.30
N THR A 107 9.95 -36.02 23.51
CA THR A 107 10.32 -35.53 24.85
C THR A 107 9.10 -35.12 25.67
N HIS A 108 8.11 -34.52 25.01
CA HIS A 108 6.86 -34.08 25.65
C HIS A 108 5.74 -35.14 25.58
N GLN A 109 6.02 -36.36 25.10
CA GLN A 109 5.05 -37.47 24.93
C GLN A 109 3.82 -37.09 24.09
N LEU A 110 3.98 -36.11 23.21
CA LEU A 110 2.96 -35.55 22.34
C LEU A 110 2.73 -36.36 21.06
N THR A 111 3.63 -37.30 20.73
CA THR A 111 3.54 -38.17 19.55
C THR A 111 2.18 -38.87 19.41
N ARG A 112 1.55 -39.25 20.54
CA ARG A 112 0.21 -39.90 20.56
C ARG A 112 -0.95 -38.92 20.75
N ALA A 113 -0.66 -37.67 21.09
CA ALA A 113 -1.66 -36.63 21.34
C ALA A 113 -2.03 -35.85 20.06
N VAL A 114 -1.31 -36.09 18.95
CA VAL A 114 -1.58 -35.46 17.65
C VAL A 114 -2.96 -35.89 17.16
N ARG A 115 -3.79 -34.92 16.79
CA ARG A 115 -5.14 -35.16 16.28
C ARG A 115 -5.24 -34.90 14.78
N PRO A 116 -6.05 -35.70 14.07
CA PRO A 116 -6.36 -35.43 12.67
C PRO A 116 -7.20 -34.15 12.55
N GLY A 117 -6.94 -33.38 11.49
CA GLY A 117 -7.59 -32.10 11.26
C GLY A 117 -6.76 -31.18 10.34
N THR A 118 -7.26 -29.97 10.13
CA THR A 118 -6.59 -28.95 9.33
C THR A 118 -6.19 -27.79 10.23
N TYR A 119 -4.91 -27.40 10.15
CA TYR A 119 -4.29 -26.41 11.02
C TYR A 119 -3.52 -25.39 10.17
N ILE A 120 -3.58 -24.12 10.56
CA ILE A 120 -2.81 -23.05 9.91
C ILE A 120 -1.58 -22.79 10.76
N VAL A 121 -0.40 -23.02 10.18
CA VAL A 121 0.89 -22.84 10.83
C VAL A 121 1.73 -21.83 10.05
N THR A 122 2.64 -21.13 10.74
CA THR A 122 3.51 -20.15 10.11
C THR A 122 4.97 -20.35 10.49
N SER A 123 5.90 -19.90 9.65
CA SER A 123 7.35 -19.98 9.91
C SER A 123 7.83 -19.12 11.09
N ASP A 124 6.94 -18.33 11.68
CA ASP A 124 7.21 -17.58 12.92
C ASP A 124 6.80 -18.35 14.18
N MET A 125 6.07 -19.45 14.04
CA MET A 125 5.68 -20.29 15.16
C MET A 125 6.85 -21.14 15.65
N SER A 126 7.00 -21.25 16.96
CA SER A 126 7.95 -22.19 17.57
C SER A 126 7.45 -23.63 17.46
N HIS A 127 8.36 -24.61 17.61
CA HIS A 127 8.01 -26.03 17.68
C HIS A 127 6.93 -26.31 18.73
N GLU A 128 6.99 -25.64 19.88
CA GLU A 128 5.97 -25.75 20.94
C GLU A 128 4.60 -25.23 20.48
N GLN A 129 4.56 -24.08 19.78
CA GLN A 129 3.31 -23.51 19.30
C GLN A 129 2.65 -24.42 18.26
N ILE A 130 3.44 -24.93 17.31
CA ILE A 130 2.98 -25.88 16.29
C ILE A 130 2.46 -27.16 16.96
N ALA A 131 3.22 -27.72 17.91
CA ALA A 131 2.83 -28.92 18.63
C ALA A 131 1.52 -28.72 19.42
N ARG A 132 1.38 -27.61 20.15
CA ARG A 132 0.14 -27.28 20.88
C ARG A 132 -1.07 -27.12 19.95
N GLN A 133 -0.86 -26.65 18.73
CA GLN A 133 -1.96 -26.45 17.78
C GLN A 133 -2.50 -27.79 17.24
N ILE A 134 -1.62 -28.77 17.02
CA ILE A 134 -1.97 -30.08 16.47
C ILE A 134 -2.29 -31.13 17.55
N THR A 135 -2.08 -30.83 18.83
CA THR A 135 -2.31 -31.73 19.97
C THR A 135 -3.44 -31.22 20.87
N LYS A 136 -4.08 -32.12 21.63
CA LYS A 136 -5.12 -31.77 22.61
C LYS A 136 -5.26 -32.81 23.70
#